data_AF-A0A9D9DKY0-F1
#
_entry.id   AF-A0A9D9DKY0-F1
#
_cell.length_a   1.000
_cell.length_b   1.000
_cell.length_c   1.000
_cell.angle_alpha   90.00
_cell.angle_beta   90.00
_cell.angle_gamma   90.00
#
_symmetry.space_group_name_H-M   'P 1'
#
loop_
_entity.id
_entity.type
_entity.pdbx_description
1 polymer ?
#
loop_
_entity_poly.entity_id
_entity_poly.type
_entity_poly.pdbx_seq_one_letter_code
_entity_poly.pdbx_strand_id
1 'polypeptide(L)'
;MSIRKKIFSGFVMIATILLLSSLIAIYEFISMRREVSRVIYENITSINISNMLMEITDEYNFTLFKSMDEPEGAVIPDVNKDTRFTDFFEEASMRYTNMQEKNMADSVRYAYTAYIHLMKNAPYVWQGTSYERREWYFERMYPVYMKLRNYIEQLTVLSQTSLKRNFENLNDSFYRSLMPSVVAVSVGILLIMLFNYFINCYFISPVLKISAGIADYKKFGRKYSVSIGNNDELSTLNNNIRELIDLYSKLKSARQKEDNKEKGV
;
A
#
# COMPACT_ATOMS: atom_id res chain seq x y z
N MET A 1 -25.29 31.18 19.21
CA MET A 1 -24.47 30.83 18.02
C MET A 1 -25.43 30.45 16.90
N SER A 2 -25.29 31.03 15.70
CA SER A 2 -26.22 30.79 14.60
C SER A 2 -26.27 29.30 14.21
N ILE A 3 -27.46 28.80 13.95
CA ILE A 3 -27.78 27.51 13.33
C ILE A 3 -26.86 27.20 12.15
N ARG A 4 -26.68 28.19 11.26
CA ARG A 4 -25.85 28.04 10.05
C ARG A 4 -24.41 27.75 10.44
N LYS A 5 -23.90 28.46 11.46
CA LYS A 5 -22.53 28.24 11.98
C LYS A 5 -22.39 26.88 12.68
N LYS A 6 -23.40 26.41 13.41
CA LYS A 6 -23.37 25.08 14.06
C LYS A 6 -23.29 23.95 13.03
N ILE A 7 -24.16 23.98 12.01
CA ILE A 7 -24.19 22.96 10.95
C ILE A 7 -22.91 23.03 10.13
N PHE A 8 -22.52 24.24 9.68
CA PHE A 8 -21.31 24.43 8.89
C PHE A 8 -20.05 23.96 9.65
N SER A 9 -19.93 24.25 10.95
CA SER A 9 -18.80 23.80 11.76
C SER A 9 -18.70 22.27 11.82
N GLY A 10 -19.82 21.55 11.90
CA GLY A 10 -19.82 20.09 11.91
C GLY A 10 -19.41 19.50 10.56
N PHE A 11 -19.89 20.07 9.45
CA PHE A 11 -19.45 19.67 8.12
C PHE A 11 -17.96 19.96 7.88
N VAL A 12 -17.48 21.13 8.30
CA VAL A 12 -16.05 21.48 8.22
C VAL A 12 -15.21 20.49 9.03
N MET A 13 -15.63 20.15 10.26
CA MET A 13 -14.92 19.16 11.07
C MET A 13 -14.81 17.80 10.39
N ILE A 14 -15.91 17.28 9.83
CA ILE A 14 -15.91 16.01 9.09
C ILE A 14 -15.01 16.12 7.86
N ALA A 15 -15.13 17.19 7.09
CA ALA A 15 -14.32 17.41 5.89
C ALA A 15 -12.83 17.46 6.23
N THR A 16 -12.44 18.15 7.31
CA THR A 16 -11.06 18.21 7.78
C THR A 16 -10.54 16.84 8.15
N ILE A 17 -11.31 16.03 8.90
CA ILE A 17 -10.89 14.69 9.32
C ILE A 17 -10.72 13.76 8.11
N LEU A 18 -11.66 13.77 7.16
CA LEU A 18 -11.56 12.99 5.94
C LEU A 18 -10.35 13.39 5.09
N LEU A 19 -10.07 14.69 4.99
CA LEU A 19 -8.91 15.21 4.27
C LEU A 19 -7.62 14.74 4.95
N LEU A 20 -7.51 14.88 6.27
CA LEU A 20 -6.34 14.46 7.05
C LEU A 20 -6.11 12.95 6.94
N SER A 21 -7.18 12.15 7.03
CA SER A 21 -7.12 10.70 6.83
C SER A 21 -6.65 10.33 5.42
N SER A 22 -7.09 11.06 4.40
CA SER A 22 -6.68 10.83 3.01
C SER A 22 -5.21 11.16 2.80
N LEU A 23 -4.71 12.24 3.40
CA LEU A 23 -3.29 12.62 3.34
C LEU A 23 -2.40 11.58 4.02
N ILE A 24 -2.81 11.08 5.19
CA ILE A 24 -2.09 10.03 5.92
C ILE A 24 -2.04 8.76 5.08
N ALA A 25 -3.17 8.32 4.52
CA ALA A 25 -3.22 7.13 3.66
C ALA A 25 -2.32 7.25 2.42
N ILE A 26 -2.27 8.43 1.78
CA ILE A 26 -1.37 8.69 0.65
C ILE A 26 0.10 8.59 1.07
N TYR A 27 0.45 9.18 2.22
CA TYR A 27 1.82 9.11 2.75
C TYR A 27 2.25 7.68 3.05
N GLU A 28 1.39 6.91 3.72
CA GLU A 28 1.60 5.48 4.02
C GLU A 28 1.78 4.67 2.73
N PHE A 29 0.93 4.90 1.72
CA PHE A 29 1.05 4.23 0.42
C PHE A 29 2.36 4.53 -0.29
N ILE A 30 2.82 5.79 -0.27
CA ILE A 30 4.11 6.18 -0.86
C ILE A 30 5.27 5.51 -0.11
N SER A 31 5.20 5.45 1.21
CA SER A 31 6.21 4.78 2.04
C SER A 31 6.29 3.29 1.70
N MET A 32 5.14 2.60 1.70
CA MET A 32 5.05 1.20 1.32
C MET A 32 5.61 0.94 -0.07
N ARG A 33 5.26 1.76 -1.07
CA ARG A 33 5.77 1.62 -2.44
C ARG A 33 7.30 1.65 -2.47
N ARG A 34 7.93 2.52 -1.68
CA ARG A 34 9.39 2.60 -1.58
C ARG A 34 9.99 1.35 -0.94
N GLU A 35 9.38 0.84 0.13
CA GLU A 35 9.86 -0.37 0.81
C GLU A 35 9.72 -1.62 -0.09
N VAL A 36 8.58 -1.79 -0.76
CA VAL A 36 8.35 -2.89 -1.73
C VAL A 36 9.34 -2.82 -2.88
N SER A 37 9.53 -1.62 -3.46
CA SER A 37 10.48 -1.43 -4.56
C SER A 37 11.90 -1.78 -4.15
N ARG A 38 12.32 -1.44 -2.92
CA ARG A 38 13.62 -1.83 -2.36
C ARG A 38 13.78 -3.35 -2.33
N VAL A 39 12.80 -4.09 -1.82
CA VAL A 39 12.90 -5.56 -1.72
C VAL A 39 12.92 -6.24 -3.08
N ILE A 40 12.14 -5.75 -4.05
CA ILE A 40 12.20 -6.22 -5.43
C ILE A 40 13.59 -5.98 -6.02
N TYR A 41 14.10 -4.76 -5.87
CA TYR A 41 15.34 -4.33 -6.49
C TYR A 41 16.59 -5.00 -5.89
N GLU A 42 16.64 -5.18 -4.57
CA GLU A 42 17.79 -5.75 -3.86
C GLU A 42 17.85 -7.28 -3.96
N ASN A 43 16.73 -7.98 -3.77
CA ASN A 43 16.75 -9.43 -3.57
C ASN A 43 16.26 -10.25 -4.77
N ILE A 44 15.16 -9.84 -5.44
CA ILE A 44 14.61 -10.61 -6.56
C ILE A 44 15.57 -10.57 -7.75
N THR A 45 16.14 -9.40 -8.05
CA THR A 45 17.11 -9.26 -9.13
C THR A 45 18.39 -10.06 -8.86
N SER A 46 18.87 -10.07 -7.61
CA SER A 46 20.06 -10.85 -7.23
C SER A 46 19.88 -12.36 -7.44
N ILE A 47 18.70 -12.91 -7.10
CA ILE A 47 18.39 -14.33 -7.34
C ILE A 47 18.37 -14.62 -8.84
N ASN A 48 17.72 -13.76 -9.62
CA ASN A 48 17.66 -13.93 -11.07
C ASN A 48 19.08 -13.94 -11.67
N ILE A 49 19.93 -13.01 -11.26
CA ILE A 49 21.32 -12.96 -11.72
C ILE A 49 22.08 -14.22 -11.31
N SER A 50 21.96 -14.68 -10.06
CA SER A 50 22.66 -15.89 -9.61
C SER A 50 22.25 -17.14 -10.41
N ASN A 51 20.98 -17.24 -10.81
CA ASN A 51 20.52 -18.29 -11.73
C ASN A 51 21.12 -18.16 -13.13
N MET A 52 21.23 -16.94 -13.67
CA MET A 52 21.86 -16.70 -14.97
C MET A 52 23.36 -17.04 -14.95
N LEU A 53 24.06 -16.72 -13.86
CA LEU A 53 25.47 -17.11 -13.68
C LEU A 53 25.63 -18.64 -13.67
N MET A 54 24.70 -19.34 -13.03
CA MET A 54 24.66 -20.80 -13.04
C MET A 54 24.43 -21.33 -14.46
N GLU A 55 23.42 -20.81 -15.16
CA GLU A 55 23.06 -21.21 -16.53
C GLU A 55 24.23 -21.04 -17.49
N ILE A 56 24.92 -19.89 -17.47
CA ILE A 56 26.09 -19.63 -18.33
C ILE A 56 27.23 -20.60 -18.02
N THR A 57 27.47 -20.86 -16.72
CA THR A 57 28.53 -21.78 -16.30
C THR A 57 28.22 -23.22 -16.74
N ASP A 58 26.97 -23.64 -16.61
CA ASP A 58 26.49 -24.95 -17.05
C ASP A 58 26.52 -25.08 -18.58
N GLU A 59 26.16 -24.03 -19.31
CA GLU A 59 26.25 -23.95 -20.78
C GLU A 59 27.69 -24.18 -21.26
N TYR A 60 28.66 -23.48 -20.66
CA TYR A 60 30.07 -23.67 -20.99
C TYR A 60 30.55 -25.09 -20.70
N ASN A 61 30.26 -25.60 -19.50
CA ASN A 61 30.70 -26.92 -19.09
C ASN A 61 30.06 -28.03 -19.93
N PHE A 62 28.76 -27.91 -20.25
CA PHE A 62 28.04 -28.87 -21.08
C PHE A 62 28.56 -28.89 -22.52
N THR A 63 28.81 -27.72 -23.10
CA THR A 63 29.36 -27.60 -24.46
C THR A 63 30.75 -28.22 -24.53
N LEU A 64 31.59 -27.97 -23.53
CA LEU A 64 32.90 -28.58 -23.42
C LEU A 64 32.80 -30.11 -23.25
N PHE A 65 31.93 -30.60 -22.37
CA PHE A 65 31.73 -32.02 -22.15
C PHE A 65 31.24 -32.74 -23.43
N LYS A 66 30.27 -32.16 -24.15
CA LYS A 66 29.74 -32.72 -25.40
C LYS A 66 30.81 -32.84 -26.48
N SER A 67 31.71 -31.86 -26.57
CA SER A 67 32.78 -31.84 -27.57
C SER A 67 33.96 -32.77 -27.26
N MET A 68 33.91 -33.54 -26.17
CA MET A 68 35.03 -34.39 -25.73
C MET A 68 35.27 -35.59 -26.65
N ASP A 69 34.21 -36.17 -27.21
CA ASP A 69 34.26 -37.38 -28.05
C ASP A 69 34.07 -37.13 -29.56
N GLU A 70 33.71 -35.91 -29.96
CA GLU A 70 33.50 -35.50 -31.37
C GLU A 70 34.56 -34.46 -31.80
N PRO A 71 35.75 -34.88 -32.29
CA PRO A 71 36.82 -33.95 -32.68
C PRO A 71 36.51 -33.16 -33.96
N GLU A 72 35.76 -33.74 -34.90
CA GLU A 72 35.31 -33.04 -36.12
C GLU A 72 34.10 -32.15 -35.81
N GLY A 73 34.31 -30.84 -35.72
CA GLY A 73 33.25 -29.87 -35.43
C GLY A 73 33.07 -29.54 -33.94
N ALA A 74 34.04 -29.92 -33.09
CA ALA A 74 34.07 -29.54 -31.68
C ALA A 74 33.90 -28.03 -31.49
N VAL A 75 32.79 -27.62 -30.86
CA VAL A 75 32.56 -26.24 -30.44
C VAL A 75 33.13 -26.08 -29.04
N ILE A 76 34.19 -25.28 -28.92
CA ILE A 76 34.76 -24.90 -27.63
C ILE A 76 34.20 -23.51 -27.28
N PRO A 77 33.63 -23.31 -26.07
CA PRO A 77 33.15 -22.00 -25.66
C PRO A 77 34.25 -20.94 -25.71
N ASP A 78 34.03 -19.84 -26.45
CA ASP A 78 34.94 -18.70 -26.49
C ASP A 78 34.67 -17.76 -25.31
N VAL A 79 35.14 -18.21 -24.14
CA VAL A 79 34.97 -17.49 -22.87
C VAL A 79 35.66 -16.12 -22.82
N ASN A 80 36.51 -15.78 -23.80
CA ASN A 80 37.13 -14.47 -23.88
C ASN A 80 36.23 -13.41 -24.54
N LYS A 81 35.29 -13.85 -25.39
CA LYS A 81 34.34 -12.96 -26.07
C LYS A 81 32.99 -12.90 -25.39
N ASP A 82 32.65 -13.90 -24.60
CA ASP A 82 31.39 -13.95 -23.88
C ASP A 82 31.49 -13.15 -22.56
N THR A 83 30.91 -11.96 -22.57
CA THR A 83 30.86 -11.04 -21.42
C THR A 83 29.63 -11.25 -20.55
N ARG A 84 28.69 -12.15 -20.92
CA ARG A 84 27.40 -12.30 -20.21
C ARG A 84 27.61 -12.49 -18.72
N PHE A 85 28.51 -13.41 -18.34
CA PHE A 85 28.77 -13.68 -16.93
C PHE A 85 29.30 -12.44 -16.20
N THR A 86 30.29 -11.75 -16.78
CA THR A 86 30.90 -10.57 -16.15
C THR A 86 29.90 -9.43 -16.03
N ASP A 87 29.11 -9.19 -17.07
CA ASP A 87 28.12 -8.11 -17.13
C ASP A 87 27.02 -8.33 -16.08
N PHE A 88 26.45 -9.54 -16.02
CA PHE A 88 25.46 -9.87 -14.99
C PHE A 88 26.05 -9.85 -13.59
N PHE A 89 27.27 -10.37 -13.42
CA PHE A 89 27.93 -10.42 -12.11
C PHE A 89 28.24 -9.02 -11.57
N GLU A 90 28.69 -8.09 -12.41
CA GLU A 90 28.91 -6.68 -12.01
C GLU A 90 27.60 -5.99 -11.63
N GLU A 91 26.53 -6.20 -12.42
CA GLU A 91 25.21 -5.65 -12.12
C GLU A 91 24.68 -6.13 -10.75
N ALA A 92 24.85 -7.41 -10.42
CA ALA A 92 24.46 -7.96 -9.12
C ALA A 92 25.36 -7.45 -8.00
N SER A 93 26.68 -7.39 -8.23
CA SER A 93 27.67 -7.05 -7.21
C SER A 93 27.45 -5.66 -6.62
N MET A 94 26.99 -4.71 -7.43
CA MET A 94 26.64 -3.36 -6.98
C MET A 94 25.40 -3.32 -6.06
N ARG A 95 24.56 -4.35 -6.07
CA ARG A 95 23.27 -4.39 -5.36
C ARG A 95 23.34 -5.10 -4.02
N TYR A 96 24.39 -5.87 -3.77
CA TYR A 96 24.58 -6.54 -2.48
C TYR A 96 24.80 -5.50 -1.38
N THR A 97 23.83 -5.41 -0.46
CA THR A 97 23.90 -4.47 0.67
C THR A 97 24.46 -5.14 1.91
N ASN A 98 24.34 -6.46 2.05
CA ASN A 98 24.80 -7.18 3.22
C ASN A 98 26.23 -7.75 3.05
N MET A 99 26.96 -7.87 4.16
CA MET A 99 28.37 -8.29 4.16
C MET A 99 28.56 -9.75 3.73
N GLN A 100 27.59 -10.62 4.02
CA GLN A 100 27.66 -12.05 3.69
C GLN A 100 27.56 -12.29 2.19
N GLU A 101 26.64 -11.61 1.51
CA GLU A 101 26.47 -11.61 0.06
C GLU A 101 27.69 -11.04 -0.64
N LYS A 102 28.28 -9.94 -0.12
CA LYS A 102 29.52 -9.38 -0.67
C LYS A 102 30.68 -10.38 -0.59
N ASN A 103 30.89 -11.00 0.57
CA ASN A 103 31.94 -12.01 0.76
C ASN A 103 31.72 -13.25 -0.14
N MET A 104 30.45 -13.65 -0.33
CA MET A 104 30.12 -14.77 -1.21
C MET A 104 30.31 -14.39 -2.69
N ALA A 105 29.94 -13.18 -3.08
CA ALA A 105 30.20 -12.65 -4.42
C ALA A 105 31.72 -12.63 -4.71
N ASP A 106 32.55 -12.21 -3.75
CA ASP A 106 34.01 -12.29 -3.88
C ASP A 106 34.50 -13.73 -4.09
N SER A 107 33.89 -14.70 -3.41
CA SER A 107 34.19 -16.13 -3.58
C SER A 107 33.79 -16.63 -4.97
N VAL A 108 32.62 -16.21 -5.48
CA VAL A 108 32.18 -16.49 -6.86
C VAL A 108 33.15 -15.89 -7.87
N ARG A 109 33.55 -14.63 -7.71
CA ARG A 109 34.51 -13.95 -8.59
C ARG A 109 35.85 -14.66 -8.64
N TYR A 110 36.37 -15.07 -7.48
CA TYR A 110 37.62 -15.81 -7.40
C TYR A 110 37.52 -17.17 -8.10
N ALA A 111 36.46 -17.94 -7.84
CA ALA A 111 36.24 -19.23 -8.47
C ALA A 111 36.02 -19.11 -9.99
N TYR A 112 35.30 -18.07 -10.44
CA TYR A 112 35.10 -17.79 -11.85
C TYR A 112 36.41 -17.45 -12.55
N THR A 113 37.27 -16.66 -11.91
CA THR A 113 38.60 -16.34 -12.45
C THR A 113 39.44 -17.61 -12.65
N ALA A 114 39.42 -18.52 -11.68
CA ALA A 114 40.10 -19.81 -11.78
C ALA A 114 39.50 -20.70 -12.90
N TYR A 115 38.17 -20.75 -12.99
CA TYR A 115 37.44 -21.47 -14.02
C TYR A 115 37.80 -20.99 -15.43
N ILE A 116 37.76 -19.67 -15.66
CA ILE A 116 38.08 -19.06 -16.95
C ILE A 116 39.55 -19.24 -17.30
N HIS A 117 40.45 -19.11 -16.32
CA HIS A 117 41.88 -19.37 -16.53
C HIS A 117 42.12 -20.78 -17.06
N LEU A 118 41.39 -21.77 -16.54
CA LEU A 118 41.49 -23.14 -17.01
C LEU A 118 40.83 -23.30 -18.40
N MET A 119 39.65 -22.75 -18.62
CA MET A 119 38.96 -22.76 -19.92
C MET A 119 39.80 -22.20 -21.07
N LYS A 120 40.68 -21.22 -20.82
CA LYS A 120 41.60 -20.69 -21.83
C LYS A 120 42.56 -21.75 -22.41
N ASN A 121 42.81 -22.83 -21.68
CA ASN A 121 43.65 -23.94 -22.15
C ASN A 121 42.87 -24.96 -22.98
N ALA A 122 41.53 -24.92 -22.97
CA ALA A 122 40.70 -25.90 -23.67
C ALA A 122 41.03 -26.00 -25.18
N PRO A 123 41.23 -24.91 -25.95
CA PRO A 123 41.61 -25.01 -27.37
C PRO A 123 42.91 -25.77 -27.64
N TYR A 124 43.87 -25.72 -26.71
CA TYR A 124 45.14 -26.46 -26.82
C TYR A 124 44.96 -27.92 -26.45
N VAL A 125 44.23 -28.21 -25.38
CA VAL A 125 43.92 -29.58 -24.93
C VAL A 125 43.09 -30.32 -25.98
N TRP A 126 42.22 -29.62 -26.71
CA TRP A 126 41.40 -30.21 -27.77
C TRP A 126 42.17 -30.63 -29.03
N GLN A 127 43.43 -30.20 -29.18
CA GLN A 127 44.33 -30.68 -30.24
C GLN A 127 45.00 -32.02 -29.87
N GLY A 128 44.91 -32.42 -28.60
CA GLY A 128 45.44 -33.68 -28.09
C GLY A 128 44.53 -34.89 -28.32
N THR A 129 44.94 -36.02 -27.77
CA THR A 129 44.21 -37.29 -27.79
C THR A 129 42.92 -37.23 -26.95
N SER A 130 41.98 -38.14 -27.21
CA SER A 130 40.77 -38.27 -26.38
C SER A 130 41.09 -38.54 -24.90
N TYR A 131 42.18 -39.29 -24.64
CA TYR A 131 42.66 -39.54 -23.29
C TYR A 131 43.09 -38.24 -22.58
N GLU A 132 43.93 -37.42 -23.23
CA GLU A 132 44.39 -36.14 -22.67
C GLU A 132 43.22 -35.17 -22.41
N ARG A 133 42.22 -35.13 -23.29
CA ARG A 133 41.00 -34.33 -23.10
C ARG A 133 40.22 -34.78 -21.86
N ARG A 134 39.97 -36.08 -21.73
CA ARG A 134 39.22 -36.66 -20.60
C ARG A 134 39.96 -36.48 -19.28
N GLU A 135 41.26 -36.76 -19.25
CA GLU A 135 42.10 -36.57 -18.06
C GLU A 135 42.04 -35.11 -17.62
N TRP A 136 42.29 -34.16 -18.53
CA TRP A 136 42.23 -32.74 -18.22
C TRP A 136 40.83 -32.30 -17.75
N TYR A 137 39.77 -32.80 -18.39
CA TYR A 137 38.40 -32.46 -18.00
C TYR A 137 38.07 -32.95 -16.60
N PHE A 138 38.22 -34.25 -16.33
CA PHE A 138 37.78 -34.83 -15.07
C PHE A 138 38.71 -34.51 -13.89
N GLU A 139 40.02 -34.41 -14.11
CA GLU A 139 40.98 -34.18 -13.02
C GLU A 139 41.22 -32.70 -12.74
N ARG A 140 41.02 -31.82 -13.71
CA ARG A 140 41.30 -30.38 -13.55
C ARG A 140 40.05 -29.52 -13.72
N MET A 141 39.34 -29.68 -14.83
CA MET A 141 38.22 -28.77 -15.18
C MET A 141 37.01 -28.97 -14.28
N TYR A 142 36.57 -30.20 -14.12
CA TYR A 142 35.35 -30.56 -13.38
C TYR A 142 35.41 -30.17 -11.89
N PRO A 143 36.51 -30.37 -11.14
CA PRO A 143 36.62 -29.89 -9.76
C PRO A 143 36.50 -28.36 -9.63
N VAL A 144 37.09 -27.60 -10.56
CA VAL A 144 37.03 -26.13 -10.57
C VAL A 144 35.62 -25.65 -10.92
N TYR A 145 34.98 -26.28 -11.90
CA TYR A 145 33.57 -26.08 -12.24
C TYR A 145 32.66 -26.31 -11.03
N MET A 146 32.79 -27.46 -10.36
CA MET A 146 31.96 -27.80 -9.20
C MET A 146 32.14 -26.81 -8.04
N LYS A 147 33.37 -26.31 -7.84
CA LYS A 147 33.65 -25.27 -6.84
C LYS A 147 32.96 -23.96 -7.17
N LEU A 148 33.03 -23.50 -8.42
CA LEU A 148 32.31 -22.31 -8.88
C LEU A 148 30.79 -22.48 -8.71
N ARG A 149 30.25 -23.61 -9.18
CA ARG A 149 28.83 -23.97 -9.06
C ARG A 149 28.36 -23.89 -7.60
N ASN A 150 29.13 -24.46 -6.67
CA ASN A 150 28.81 -24.46 -5.25
C ASN A 150 28.79 -23.03 -4.64
N TYR A 151 29.67 -22.12 -5.07
CA TYR A 151 29.62 -20.74 -4.58
C TYR A 151 28.44 -19.96 -5.16
N ILE A 152 28.10 -20.17 -6.44
CA ILE A 152 26.91 -19.56 -7.04
C ILE A 152 25.65 -20.07 -6.31
N GLU A 153 25.57 -21.37 -6.00
CA GLU A 153 24.46 -21.95 -5.26
C GLU A 153 24.32 -21.36 -3.85
N GLN A 154 25.43 -21.21 -3.12
CA GLN A 154 25.42 -20.56 -1.81
C GLN A 154 25.00 -19.09 -1.89
N LEU A 155 25.43 -18.36 -2.92
CA LEU A 155 24.99 -16.98 -3.17
C LEU A 155 23.48 -16.93 -3.40
N THR A 156 22.94 -17.83 -4.23
CA THR A 156 21.50 -17.94 -4.48
C THR A 156 20.72 -18.20 -3.19
N VAL A 157 21.17 -19.12 -2.33
CA VAL A 157 20.52 -19.44 -1.06
C VAL A 157 20.55 -18.25 -0.09
N LEU A 158 21.67 -17.52 -0.04
CA LEU A 158 21.77 -16.29 0.76
C LEU A 158 20.76 -15.24 0.28
N SER A 159 20.69 -14.98 -1.02
CA SER A 159 19.74 -14.01 -1.59
C SER A 159 18.28 -14.44 -1.38
N GLN A 160 17.96 -15.73 -1.46
CA GLN A 160 16.63 -16.27 -1.14
C GLN A 160 16.27 -16.09 0.35
N THR A 161 17.24 -16.30 1.25
CA THR A 161 17.04 -16.10 2.69
C THR A 161 16.85 -14.62 3.01
N SER A 162 17.66 -13.73 2.41
CA SER A 162 17.50 -12.28 2.48
C SER A 162 16.13 -11.84 1.97
N LEU A 163 15.66 -12.40 0.85
CA LEU A 163 14.33 -12.14 0.29
C LEU A 163 13.22 -12.49 1.28
N LYS A 164 13.25 -13.70 1.84
CA LYS A 164 12.25 -14.16 2.80
C LYS A 164 12.17 -13.25 4.02
N ARG A 165 13.32 -12.96 4.64
CA ARG A 165 13.41 -12.07 5.80
C ARG A 165 12.92 -10.65 5.48
N ASN A 166 13.29 -10.12 4.31
CA ASN A 166 12.85 -8.79 3.91
C ASN A 166 11.34 -8.75 3.62
N PHE A 167 10.75 -9.82 3.09
CA PHE A 167 9.29 -9.92 2.96
C PHE A 167 8.57 -10.00 4.31
N GLU A 168 9.10 -10.76 5.27
CA GLU A 168 8.56 -10.80 6.64
C GLU A 168 8.58 -9.39 7.27
N ASN A 169 9.71 -8.69 7.15
CA ASN A 169 9.84 -7.31 7.62
C ASN A 169 8.89 -6.33 6.89
N LEU A 170 8.71 -6.48 5.58
CA LEU A 170 7.75 -5.68 4.81
C LEU A 170 6.34 -5.90 5.30
N ASN A 171 5.96 -7.15 5.56
CA ASN A 171 4.62 -7.51 6.01
C ASN A 171 4.33 -6.87 7.38
N ASP A 172 5.27 -7.00 8.32
CA ASP A 172 5.14 -6.39 9.65
C ASP A 172 5.12 -4.85 9.60
N SER A 173 5.98 -4.26 8.75
CA SER A 173 6.01 -2.82 8.50
C SER A 173 4.68 -2.33 7.91
N PHE A 174 4.13 -3.07 6.95
CA PHE A 174 2.87 -2.77 6.30
C PHE A 174 1.69 -2.79 7.28
N TYR A 175 1.58 -3.84 8.11
CA TYR A 175 0.54 -3.92 9.13
C TYR A 175 0.62 -2.76 10.13
N ARG A 176 1.82 -2.42 10.58
CA ARG A 176 2.04 -1.29 11.50
C ARG A 176 1.77 0.06 10.83
N SER A 177 2.06 0.18 9.53
CA SER A 177 1.80 1.39 8.75
C SER A 177 0.31 1.57 8.45
N LEU A 178 -0.50 0.52 8.38
CA LEU A 178 -1.95 0.62 8.09
C LEU A 178 -2.80 1.00 9.31
N MET A 179 -2.32 0.70 10.52
CA MET A 179 -3.04 0.93 11.78
C MET A 179 -3.59 2.35 11.92
N PRO A 180 -2.81 3.43 11.71
CA PRO A 180 -3.30 4.80 11.86
C PRO A 180 -4.46 5.13 10.92
N SER A 181 -4.40 4.69 9.66
CA SER A 181 -5.47 4.86 8.68
C SER A 181 -6.77 4.15 9.08
N VAL A 182 -6.69 2.89 9.53
CA VAL A 182 -7.87 2.13 9.97
C VAL A 182 -8.56 2.79 11.16
N VAL A 183 -7.76 3.28 12.13
CA VAL A 183 -8.26 4.01 13.30
C VAL A 183 -8.92 5.33 12.87
N ALA A 184 -8.28 6.10 11.99
CA ALA A 184 -8.79 7.37 11.49
C ALA A 184 -10.15 7.21 10.78
N VAL A 185 -10.29 6.20 9.92
CA VAL A 185 -11.55 5.89 9.23
C VAL A 185 -12.65 5.52 10.23
N SER A 186 -12.32 4.68 11.22
CA SER A 186 -13.27 4.24 12.24
C SER A 186 -13.78 5.41 13.10
N VAL A 187 -12.88 6.30 13.51
CA VAL A 187 -13.25 7.54 14.22
C VAL A 187 -14.08 8.47 13.33
N GLY A 188 -13.75 8.56 12.04
CA GLY A 188 -14.53 9.33 11.06
C GLY A 188 -15.97 8.83 10.95
N ILE A 189 -16.19 7.51 10.87
CA ILE A 189 -17.53 6.91 10.82
C ILE A 189 -18.31 7.21 12.11
N LEU A 190 -17.69 7.05 13.28
CA LEU A 190 -18.32 7.37 14.56
C LEU A 190 -18.73 8.85 14.65
N LEU A 191 -17.89 9.76 14.17
CA LEU A 191 -18.20 11.19 14.14
C LEU A 191 -19.33 11.53 13.18
N ILE A 192 -19.43 10.86 12.02
CA ILE A 192 -20.55 11.01 11.10
C ILE A 192 -21.85 10.56 11.77
N MET A 193 -21.84 9.42 12.47
CA MET A 193 -23.00 8.95 13.24
C MET A 193 -23.40 9.94 14.34
N LEU A 194 -22.43 10.44 15.11
CA LEU A 194 -22.67 11.42 16.17
C LEU A 194 -23.22 12.74 15.59
N PHE A 195 -22.67 13.21 14.47
CA PHE A 195 -23.15 14.41 13.79
C PHE A 195 -24.58 14.24 13.27
N ASN A 196 -24.89 13.08 12.69
CA ASN A 196 -26.26 12.74 12.27
C ASN A 196 -27.23 12.77 13.46
N TYR A 197 -26.82 12.18 14.59
CA TYR A 197 -27.60 12.23 15.83
C TYR A 197 -27.86 13.67 16.29
N PHE A 198 -26.84 14.54 16.30
CA PHE A 198 -27.01 15.94 16.69
C PHE A 198 -27.92 16.73 15.73
N ILE A 199 -27.81 16.51 14.43
CA ILE A 199 -28.74 17.12 13.46
C ILE A 199 -30.17 16.64 13.73
N ASN A 200 -30.38 15.37 14.06
CA ASN A 200 -31.71 14.86 14.37
C ASN A 200 -32.29 15.51 15.64
N CYS A 201 -31.52 15.54 16.74
CA CYS A 201 -31.99 16.05 18.03
C CYS A 201 -32.14 17.58 18.06
N TYR A 202 -31.18 18.33 17.51
CA TYR A 202 -31.16 19.79 17.63
C TYR A 202 -31.78 20.52 16.44
N PHE A 203 -31.99 19.83 15.32
CA PHE A 203 -32.50 20.43 14.09
C PHE A 203 -33.84 19.85 13.66
N ILE A 204 -33.86 18.57 13.31
CA ILE A 204 -35.02 17.92 12.71
C ILE A 204 -36.16 17.82 13.72
N SER A 205 -35.88 17.32 14.93
CA SER A 205 -36.88 17.13 15.98
C SER A 205 -37.60 18.44 16.37
N PRO A 206 -36.89 19.57 16.62
CA PRO A 206 -37.55 20.85 16.88
C PRO A 206 -38.43 21.35 15.72
N VAL A 207 -37.97 21.22 14.47
CA VAL A 207 -38.76 21.60 13.28
C VAL A 207 -40.05 20.80 13.19
N LEU A 208 -39.97 19.47 13.39
CA LEU A 208 -41.15 18.60 13.38
C LEU A 208 -42.11 18.95 14.51
N LYS A 209 -41.62 19.27 15.71
CA LYS A 209 -42.45 19.73 16.85
C LYS A 209 -43.20 21.03 16.55
N ILE A 210 -42.52 22.02 15.96
CA ILE A 210 -43.17 23.29 15.53
C ILE A 210 -44.27 22.98 14.50
N SER A 211 -43.95 22.19 13.47
CA SER A 211 -44.89 21.84 12.41
C SER A 211 -46.14 21.13 12.95
N ALA A 212 -45.95 20.15 13.82
CA ALA A 212 -47.05 19.45 14.49
C ALA A 212 -47.89 20.39 15.36
N GLY A 213 -47.26 21.27 16.14
CA GLY A 213 -47.98 22.25 16.96
C GLY A 213 -48.84 23.22 16.15
N ILE A 214 -48.35 23.67 14.99
CA ILE A 214 -49.13 24.51 14.06
C ILE A 214 -50.30 23.71 13.47
N ALA A 215 -50.07 22.45 13.06
CA ALA A 215 -51.10 21.59 12.53
C ALA A 215 -52.23 21.34 13.54
N ASP A 216 -51.88 21.12 14.81
CA ASP A 216 -52.82 20.91 15.90
C ASP A 216 -53.66 22.16 16.19
N TYR A 217 -53.05 23.34 16.17
CA TYR A 217 -53.77 24.61 16.27
C TYR A 217 -54.77 24.77 15.12
N LYS A 218 -54.34 24.53 13.89
CA LYS A 218 -55.17 24.71 12.68
C LYS A 218 -56.32 23.70 12.59
N LYS A 219 -56.08 22.42 12.90
CA LYS A 219 -57.08 21.36 12.74
C LYS A 219 -58.03 21.25 13.93
N PHE A 220 -57.50 21.38 15.15
CA PHE A 220 -58.24 21.05 16.37
C PHE A 220 -58.49 22.27 17.27
N GLY A 221 -57.99 23.46 16.91
CA GLY A 221 -58.15 24.68 17.71
C GLY A 221 -57.40 24.64 19.05
N ARG A 222 -56.46 23.70 19.24
CA ARG A 222 -55.69 23.54 20.48
C ARG A 222 -54.70 24.69 20.66
N LYS A 223 -54.50 25.15 21.90
CA LYS A 223 -53.52 26.20 22.21
C LYS A 223 -52.10 25.75 21.84
N TYR A 224 -51.37 26.58 21.10
CA TYR A 224 -49.98 26.32 20.74
C TYR A 224 -49.08 26.34 21.99
N SER A 225 -48.44 25.20 22.30
CA SER A 225 -47.67 24.99 23.54
C SER A 225 -46.27 24.40 23.31
N VAL A 226 -45.77 24.43 22.07
CA VAL A 226 -44.46 23.86 21.73
C VAL A 226 -43.35 24.60 22.45
N SER A 227 -42.52 23.89 23.22
CA SER A 227 -41.31 24.43 23.86
C SER A 227 -40.06 23.82 23.25
N ILE A 228 -39.04 24.66 23.01
CA ILE A 228 -37.76 24.27 22.43
C ILE A 228 -36.67 24.74 23.38
N GLY A 229 -35.81 23.82 23.83
CA GLY A 229 -34.72 24.13 24.78
C GLY A 229 -33.47 24.76 24.14
N ASN A 230 -33.44 24.93 22.82
CA ASN A 230 -32.33 25.56 22.13
C ASN A 230 -32.39 27.09 22.28
N ASN A 231 -31.22 27.73 22.30
CA ASN A 231 -31.08 29.18 22.30
C ASN A 231 -30.49 29.65 20.95
N ASP A 232 -31.22 29.36 19.87
CA ASP A 232 -30.85 29.66 18.49
C ASP A 232 -32.07 30.08 17.65
N GLU A 233 -31.89 30.28 16.34
CA GLU A 233 -32.92 30.86 15.47
C GLU A 233 -34.19 29.99 15.38
N LEU A 234 -34.13 28.69 15.69
CA LEU A 234 -35.32 27.83 15.80
C LEU A 234 -36.18 28.21 17.00
N SER A 235 -35.55 28.62 18.11
CA SER A 235 -36.25 29.11 19.30
C SER A 235 -36.87 30.48 19.06
N THR A 236 -36.13 31.37 18.39
CA THR A 236 -36.66 32.66 17.94
C THR A 236 -37.87 32.46 17.01
N LEU A 237 -37.76 31.56 16.03
CA LEU A 237 -38.87 31.22 15.13
C LEU A 237 -40.08 30.68 15.90
N ASN A 238 -39.87 29.76 16.84
CA ASN A 238 -40.95 29.20 17.66
C ASN A 238 -41.65 30.27 18.52
N ASN A 239 -40.91 31.22 19.07
CA ASN A 239 -41.47 32.32 19.85
C ASN A 239 -42.28 33.27 18.94
N ASN A 240 -41.75 33.64 17.78
CA ASN A 240 -42.46 34.47 16.80
C ASN A 240 -43.77 33.80 16.35
N ILE A 241 -43.75 32.49 16.10
CA ILE A 241 -44.96 31.71 15.75
C ILE A 241 -45.96 31.73 16.92
N ARG A 242 -45.50 31.55 18.16
CA ARG A 242 -46.37 31.60 19.34
C ARG A 242 -47.05 32.97 19.47
N GLU A 243 -46.29 34.06 19.35
CA GLU A 243 -46.83 35.42 19.41
C GLU A 243 -47.87 35.68 18.32
N LEU A 244 -47.62 35.21 17.09
CA LEU A 244 -48.51 35.40 15.94
C LEU A 244 -49.83 34.60 16.13
N ILE A 245 -49.74 33.37 16.63
CA ILE A 245 -50.91 32.55 16.97
C ILE A 245 -51.71 33.18 18.10
N ASP A 246 -51.05 33.68 19.15
CA ASP A 246 -51.72 34.34 20.28
C ASP A 246 -52.43 35.61 19.82
N LEU A 247 -51.80 36.44 18.98
CA LEU A 247 -52.39 37.65 18.41
C LEU A 247 -53.60 37.33 17.53
N TYR A 248 -53.49 36.33 16.65
CA TYR A 248 -54.61 35.87 15.83
C TYR A 248 -55.77 35.34 16.69
N SER A 249 -55.47 34.60 17.76
CA SER A 249 -56.51 34.09 18.68
C SER A 249 -57.25 35.22 19.39
N LYS A 250 -56.54 36.27 19.82
CA LYS A 250 -57.11 37.48 20.43
C LYS A 250 -58.00 38.22 19.43
N LEU A 251 -57.53 38.44 18.20
CA LEU A 251 -58.32 39.10 17.15
C LEU A 251 -59.60 38.34 16.81
N LYS A 252 -59.51 37.01 16.68
CA LYS A 252 -60.69 36.16 16.44
C LYS A 252 -61.70 36.28 17.58
N SER A 253 -61.23 36.29 18.83
CA SER A 253 -62.10 36.44 20.00
C SER A 253 -62.72 37.84 20.12
N ALA A 254 -62.00 38.90 19.69
CA ALA A 254 -62.52 40.27 19.67
C ALA A 254 -63.61 40.44 18.60
N ARG A 255 -63.39 39.92 17.38
CA ARG A 255 -64.41 39.91 16.31
C ARG A 255 -65.68 39.17 16.72
N GLN A 256 -65.56 38.01 17.36
CA GLN A 256 -66.74 37.28 17.86
C GLN A 256 -67.53 38.07 18.91
N LYS A 257 -66.86 38.91 19.72
CA LYS A 257 -67.53 39.78 20.69
C LYS A 257 -68.22 40.98 20.04
N GLU A 258 -67.66 41.52 18.97
CA GLU A 258 -68.27 42.59 18.17
C GLU A 258 -69.49 42.09 17.38
N ASP A 259 -69.36 40.95 16.68
CA ASP A 259 -70.49 40.31 15.96
C ASP A 259 -71.65 39.93 16.90
N ASN A 260 -71.35 39.52 18.15
CA ASN A 260 -72.37 39.22 19.14
C ASN A 260 -73.06 40.49 19.71
N LYS A 261 -72.35 41.63 19.75
CA LYS A 261 -72.94 42.92 20.15
C LYS A 261 -73.84 43.52 19.08
N GLU A 262 -73.48 43.40 17.80
CA GLU A 262 -74.31 43.88 16.69
C GLU A 262 -75.58 43.05 16.48
N LYS A 263 -75.60 41.78 16.91
CA LYS A 263 -76.76 40.89 16.79
C LYS A 263 -77.77 40.97 17.93
N GLY A 264 -77.59 41.89 18.88
CA GLY A 264 -78.59 42.18 19.92
C GLY A 264 -78.87 40.99 20.85
N VAL A 265 -77.90 40.66 21.70
CA VAL A 265 -78.14 40.10 23.04
C VAL A 265 -77.42 40.97 24.05
#